data_AF-A0A3A4PTF7-F1
#
_entry.id   AF-A0A3A4PTF7-F1
#
_cell.length_a   1.000
_cell.length_b   1.000
_cell.length_c   1.000
_cell.angle_alpha   90.00
_cell.angle_beta   90.00
_cell.angle_gamma   90.00
#
_symmetry.space_group_name_H-M   'P 1'
#
loop_
_entity.id
_entity.type
_entity.pdbx_description
1 polymer ?
#
loop_
_entity_poly.entity_id
_entity_poly.type
_entity_poly.pdbx_seq_one_letter_code
_entity_poly.pdbx_strand_id
1 'polypeptide(L)'
;MTDYPRRVLIISNPTSGRRRRADWCERVALALREAGVEVDLYETAQSGDACRYAAEVLFGAEASTQARAVPGPGSHRLEAGDTPGLSGSGVRPPPFDCIIACGGDGTIQEVASALADHRAFCAGSVAAAATPALGIIASGRCNDLAHALGVHGDVESTIDALLAGRRMALDLGRVNGRCFCTVATM
;
A
#
# COMPACT_ATOMS: atom_id res chain seq x y z
N MET A 1 -5.95 -23.75 4.07
CA MET A 1 -5.94 -22.45 4.76
C MET A 1 -5.33 -21.46 3.80
N THR A 2 -6.12 -20.49 3.36
CA THR A 2 -5.70 -19.48 2.40
C THR A 2 -4.87 -18.41 3.12
N ASP A 3 -3.65 -18.16 2.64
CA ASP A 3 -2.68 -17.20 3.19
C ASP A 3 -2.72 -15.86 2.44
N TYR A 4 -3.94 -15.40 2.12
CA TYR A 4 -4.16 -14.10 1.49
C TYR A 4 -4.42 -13.03 2.56
N PRO A 5 -4.07 -11.75 2.29
CA PRO A 5 -4.21 -10.68 3.28
C PRO A 5 -5.66 -10.56 3.75
N ARG A 6 -5.89 -10.46 5.06
CA ARG A 6 -7.23 -10.31 5.64
C ARG A 6 -7.65 -8.85 5.69
N ARG A 7 -6.68 -7.95 5.87
CA ARG A 7 -6.91 -6.50 5.84
C ARG A 7 -5.86 -5.79 5.00
N VAL A 8 -6.31 -4.93 4.10
CA VAL A 8 -5.49 -4.21 3.14
C VAL A 8 -5.85 -2.73 3.11
N LEU A 9 -4.83 -1.91 2.94
CA LEU A 9 -4.97 -0.51 2.57
C LEU A 9 -4.63 -0.35 1.09
N ILE A 10 -5.53 0.23 0.30
CA ILE A 10 -5.25 0.65 -1.07
C ILE A 10 -5.00 2.15 -1.07
N ILE A 11 -3.82 2.57 -1.55
CA ILE A 11 -3.49 3.97 -1.80
C ILE A 11 -3.56 4.20 -3.31
N SER A 12 -4.54 4.97 -3.73
CA SER A 12 -4.86 5.22 -5.13
C SER A 12 -4.40 6.60 -5.57
N ASN A 13 -3.69 6.66 -6.68
CA ASN A 13 -3.48 7.91 -7.39
C ASN A 13 -4.49 8.03 -8.55
N PRO A 14 -5.62 8.76 -8.37
CA PRO A 14 -6.69 8.82 -9.36
C PRO A 14 -6.27 9.52 -10.66
N THR A 15 -5.19 10.31 -10.62
CA THR A 15 -4.64 10.98 -11.82
C THR A 15 -3.74 10.07 -12.64
N SER A 16 -3.36 8.91 -12.10
CA SER A 16 -2.47 7.96 -12.76
C SER A 16 -3.27 6.96 -13.61
N GLY A 17 -2.95 6.93 -14.91
CA GLY A 17 -3.49 5.96 -15.86
C GLY A 17 -4.22 6.58 -17.05
N ARG A 18 -4.49 5.76 -18.06
CA ARG A 18 -5.36 6.12 -19.19
C ARG A 18 -6.81 5.77 -18.83
N ARG A 19 -7.80 6.32 -19.56
CA ARG A 19 -9.24 5.99 -19.42
C ARG A 19 -9.53 4.47 -19.31
N ARG A 20 -8.69 3.61 -19.89
CA ARG A 20 -8.84 2.14 -19.86
C ARG A 20 -8.48 1.48 -18.52
N ARG A 21 -7.71 2.15 -17.64
CA ARG A 21 -7.28 1.61 -16.33
C ARG A 21 -7.77 2.44 -15.14
N ALA A 22 -8.65 3.41 -15.38
CA ALA A 22 -9.13 4.33 -14.35
C ALA A 22 -9.98 3.62 -13.28
N ASP A 23 -10.67 2.54 -13.65
CA ASP A 23 -11.56 1.74 -12.80
C ASP A 23 -10.86 0.57 -12.10
N TRP A 24 -9.57 0.33 -12.38
CA TRP A 24 -8.86 -0.86 -11.85
C TRP A 24 -8.83 -0.87 -10.32
N CYS A 25 -8.60 0.28 -9.70
CA CYS A 25 -8.59 0.42 -8.25
C CYS A 25 -9.92 -0.03 -7.64
N GLU A 26 -11.02 0.49 -8.17
CA GLU A 26 -12.37 0.21 -7.69
C GLU A 26 -12.74 -1.27 -7.90
N ARG A 27 -12.40 -1.83 -9.06
CA ARG A 27 -12.65 -3.25 -9.38
C ARG A 27 -11.86 -4.19 -8.47
N VAL A 28 -10.59 -3.89 -8.23
CA VAL A 28 -9.77 -4.68 -7.31
C VAL A 28 -10.31 -4.55 -5.88
N ALA A 29 -10.64 -3.34 -5.43
CA ALA A 29 -11.21 -3.13 -4.10
C ALA A 29 -12.52 -3.92 -3.91
N LEU A 30 -13.39 -3.93 -4.92
CA LEU A 30 -14.63 -4.70 -4.89
C LEU A 30 -14.36 -6.20 -4.82
N ALA A 31 -13.52 -6.74 -5.71
CA ALA A 31 -13.23 -8.18 -5.74
C ALA A 31 -12.56 -8.68 -4.45
N LEU A 32 -11.65 -7.88 -3.86
CA LEU A 32 -11.05 -8.20 -2.56
C LEU A 32 -12.12 -8.24 -1.46
N ARG A 33 -13.04 -7.26 -1.42
CA ARG A 33 -14.16 -7.25 -0.47
C ARG A 33 -15.09 -8.45 -0.63
N GLU A 34 -15.41 -8.82 -1.87
CA GLU A 34 -16.22 -10.01 -2.19
C GLU A 34 -15.53 -11.31 -1.76
N ALA A 35 -14.21 -11.36 -1.78
CA ALA A 35 -13.41 -12.45 -1.24
C ALA A 35 -13.27 -12.44 0.30
N GLY A 36 -13.95 -11.51 0.99
CA GLY A 36 -13.95 -11.38 2.45
C GLY A 36 -12.74 -10.65 3.01
N VAL A 37 -12.03 -9.88 2.19
CA VAL A 37 -10.90 -9.05 2.62
C VAL A 37 -11.41 -7.68 3.06
N GLU A 38 -11.00 -7.21 4.23
CA GLU A 38 -11.26 -5.84 4.68
C GLU A 38 -10.39 -4.86 3.90
N VAL A 39 -11.00 -3.90 3.21
CA VAL A 39 -10.29 -2.96 2.32
C VAL A 39 -10.58 -1.51 2.72
N ASP A 40 -9.53 -0.83 3.19
CA ASP A 40 -9.48 0.61 3.33
C ASP A 40 -8.91 1.23 2.05
N LEU A 41 -9.48 2.34 1.56
CA LEU A 41 -9.05 2.98 0.30
C LEU A 41 -8.88 4.48 0.48
N TYR A 42 -7.67 4.99 0.20
CA TYR A 42 -7.31 6.41 0.24
C TYR A 42 -6.88 6.91 -1.14
N GLU A 43 -7.41 8.05 -1.55
CA GLU A 43 -6.98 8.74 -2.77
C GLU A 43 -5.95 9.82 -2.46
N THR A 44 -4.86 9.86 -3.23
CA THR A 44 -3.86 10.94 -3.17
C THR A 44 -4.39 12.20 -3.85
N ALA A 45 -4.14 13.37 -3.26
CA ALA A 45 -4.42 14.66 -3.86
C ALA A 45 -3.18 15.29 -4.52
N GLN A 46 -1.99 14.97 -4.02
CA GLN A 46 -0.71 15.51 -4.48
C GLN A 46 0.42 14.47 -4.35
N SER A 47 1.57 14.77 -4.97
CA SER A 47 2.78 13.95 -4.79
C SER A 47 3.23 13.99 -3.32
N GLY A 48 3.71 12.87 -2.81
CA GLY A 48 4.09 12.68 -1.41
C GLY A 48 2.95 12.16 -0.53
N ASP A 49 1.68 12.25 -0.96
CA ASP A 49 0.56 11.73 -0.19
C ASP A 49 0.63 10.22 0.00
N ALA A 50 1.09 9.46 -1.00
CA ALA A 50 1.13 8.01 -0.86
C ALA A 50 2.14 7.57 0.20
N CYS A 51 3.30 8.22 0.23
CA CYS A 51 4.31 8.00 1.26
C CYS A 51 3.77 8.42 2.64
N ARG A 52 3.13 9.59 2.72
CA ARG A 52 2.57 10.12 3.96
C ARG A 52 1.49 9.21 4.53
N TYR A 53 0.50 8.82 3.74
CA TYR A 53 -0.58 7.94 4.19
C TYR A 53 -0.08 6.57 4.63
N ALA A 54 0.88 5.99 3.88
CA ALA A 54 1.51 4.73 4.28
C ALA A 54 2.25 4.90 5.62
N ALA A 55 3.04 5.97 5.80
CA ALA A 55 3.73 6.23 7.04
C ALA A 55 2.77 6.45 8.23
N GLU A 56 1.69 7.21 8.04
CA GLU A 56 0.68 7.46 9.08
C GLU A 56 0.14 6.12 9.64
N VAL A 57 -0.29 5.21 8.77
CA VAL A 57 -0.81 3.90 9.22
C VAL A 57 0.25 2.95 9.77
N LEU A 58 1.49 3.05 9.28
CA LEU A 58 2.61 2.22 9.72
C LEU A 58 3.10 2.61 11.12
N PHE A 59 3.20 3.91 11.40
CA PHE A 59 3.69 4.43 12.69
C PHE A 59 2.57 4.74 13.69
N GLY A 60 1.31 4.52 13.33
CA GLY A 60 0.16 4.76 14.20
C GLY A 60 -0.16 6.24 14.43
N ALA A 61 0.26 7.12 13.53
CA ALA A 61 -0.20 8.49 13.51
C ALA A 61 -1.58 8.52 12.83
N GLU A 62 -2.49 9.38 13.30
CA GLU A 62 -3.82 9.54 12.71
C GLU A 62 -3.69 9.72 11.19
N ALA A 63 -4.35 8.85 10.42
CA ALA A 63 -4.53 9.07 9.00
C ALA A 63 -5.29 10.40 8.87
N SER A 64 -4.58 11.46 8.47
CA SER A 64 -5.10 12.83 8.60
C SER A 64 -6.43 12.95 7.86
N THR A 65 -7.39 13.72 8.40
CA THR A 65 -8.74 14.08 7.91
C THR A 65 -8.81 14.56 6.44
N GLN A 66 -7.69 14.64 5.74
CA GLN A 66 -7.54 14.98 4.34
C GLN A 66 -7.44 13.76 3.40
N ALA A 67 -7.22 12.54 3.91
CA ALA A 67 -7.38 11.32 3.12
C ALA A 67 -8.87 11.17 2.77
N ARG A 68 -9.22 11.40 1.50
CA ARG A 68 -10.59 11.22 1.05
C ARG A 68 -10.86 9.73 0.92
N ALA A 69 -11.41 9.14 1.97
CA ALA A 69 -11.97 7.80 1.87
C ALA A 69 -13.10 7.81 0.84
N VAL A 70 -13.03 6.94 -0.17
CA VAL A 70 -14.13 6.76 -1.12
C VAL A 70 -15.19 5.90 -0.43
N PRO A 71 -16.42 6.42 -0.20
CA PRO A 71 -17.47 5.63 0.41
C PRO A 71 -17.87 4.49 -0.54
N GLY A 72 -17.85 3.27 -0.04
CA GLY A 72 -18.35 2.06 -0.70
C GLY A 72 -19.06 1.16 0.31
N PRO A 73 -19.88 0.19 -0.12
CA PRO A 73 -20.51 -0.75 0.81
C PRO A 73 -19.41 -1.46 1.62
N GLY A 74 -19.45 -1.30 2.95
CA GLY A 74 -18.42 -1.81 3.87
C GLY A 74 -17.32 -0.82 4.28
N SER A 75 -17.43 0.47 3.97
CA SER A 75 -16.50 1.48 4.50
C SER A 75 -16.64 1.61 6.02
N HIS A 76 -15.69 1.04 6.77
CA HIS A 76 -15.55 1.35 8.18
C HIS A 76 -14.98 2.76 8.30
N ARG A 77 -15.78 3.68 8.83
CA ARG A 77 -15.25 4.92 9.41
C ARG A 77 -14.38 4.48 10.59
N LEU A 78 -13.11 4.90 10.62
CA LEU A 78 -12.32 4.79 11.84
C LEU A 78 -13.04 5.66 12.90
N GLU A 79 -13.84 5.03 13.76
CA GLU A 79 -14.43 5.69 14.90
C GLU A 79 -13.32 5.99 15.92
N ALA A 80 -13.33 7.19 16.48
CA ALA A 80 -12.30 7.78 17.34
C ALA A 80 -12.13 7.09 18.73
N GLY A 81 -12.47 5.80 18.85
CA GLY A 81 -12.65 5.12 20.13
C GLY A 81 -11.49 4.28 20.65
N ASP A 82 -10.58 3.80 19.80
CA ASP A 82 -9.48 2.92 20.23
C ASP A 82 -8.13 3.60 20.02
N THR A 83 -7.80 4.52 20.91
CA THR A 83 -6.51 5.23 20.96
C THR A 83 -5.51 4.41 21.78
N PRO A 84 -4.44 3.83 21.21
CA PRO A 84 -3.24 3.57 21.98
C PRO A 84 -2.41 4.86 21.96
N GLY A 85 -2.35 5.55 23.10
CA GLY A 85 -1.43 6.66 23.28
C GLY A 85 0.01 6.24 22.97
N LEU A 86 0.80 7.15 22.39
CA LEU A 86 2.25 7.03 22.18
C LEU A 86 3.05 7.06 23.49
N SER A 87 2.48 6.53 24.58
CA SER A 87 3.12 6.39 25.88
C SER A 87 3.45 4.91 26.14
N GLY A 88 4.41 4.38 25.39
CA GLY A 88 4.94 3.03 25.57
C GLY A 88 6.07 2.79 24.56
N SER A 89 7.21 2.27 25.02
CA SER A 89 8.46 2.18 24.25
C SER A 89 8.48 1.14 23.11
N GLY A 90 7.40 0.98 22.35
CA GLY A 90 7.32 0.00 21.28
C GLY A 90 6.36 0.41 20.16
N VAL A 91 6.83 0.31 18.92
CA VAL A 91 5.95 0.41 17.74
C VAL A 91 5.00 -0.76 17.76
N ARG A 92 3.70 -0.47 17.80
CA ARG A 92 2.67 -1.50 17.64
C ARG A 92 2.66 -1.94 16.17
N PRO A 93 2.52 -3.25 15.88
CA PRO A 93 2.37 -3.70 14.50
C PRO A 93 1.18 -3.00 13.83
N PRO A 94 1.32 -2.57 12.57
CA PRO A 94 0.24 -1.95 11.82
C PRO A 94 -0.92 -2.94 11.63
N PRO A 95 -2.17 -2.45 11.51
CA PRO A 95 -3.36 -3.30 11.42
C PRO A 95 -3.56 -3.93 10.03
N PHE A 96 -2.64 -3.71 9.09
CA PHE A 96 -2.74 -4.15 7.69
C PHE A 96 -1.74 -5.25 7.40
N ASP A 97 -2.16 -6.28 6.68
CA ASP A 97 -1.27 -7.33 6.19
C ASP A 97 -0.54 -6.88 4.90
N CYS A 98 -1.16 -5.96 4.16
CA CYS A 98 -0.64 -5.46 2.90
C CYS A 98 -1.08 -4.00 2.67
N ILE A 99 -0.18 -3.21 2.08
CA ILE A 99 -0.48 -1.88 1.53
C ILE A 99 -0.33 -1.97 0.01
N ILE A 100 -1.40 -1.72 -0.72
CA ILE A 100 -1.49 -1.80 -2.17
C ILE A 100 -1.31 -0.40 -2.75
N ALA A 101 -0.26 -0.20 -3.55
CA ALA A 101 -0.09 1.01 -4.34
C ALA A 101 -0.85 0.87 -5.67
N CYS A 102 -1.89 1.68 -5.86
CA CYS A 102 -2.59 1.78 -7.14
C CYS A 102 -2.12 3.04 -7.88
N GLY A 103 -1.19 2.84 -8.81
CA GLY A 103 -0.66 3.94 -9.61
C GLY A 103 0.43 3.57 -10.58
N GLY A 104 1.23 4.57 -10.95
CA GLY A 104 2.49 4.39 -11.67
C GLY A 104 3.69 4.27 -10.72
N ASP A 105 4.89 4.27 -11.31
CA ASP A 105 6.16 4.06 -10.58
C ASP A 105 6.35 5.04 -9.41
N GLY A 106 5.94 6.30 -9.54
CA GLY A 106 6.02 7.27 -8.45
C GLY A 106 5.18 6.89 -7.22
N THR A 107 3.94 6.46 -7.42
CA THR A 107 3.06 6.02 -6.33
C THR A 107 3.58 4.73 -5.69
N ILE A 108 4.04 3.78 -6.51
CA ILE A 108 4.63 2.53 -6.03
C ILE A 108 5.90 2.81 -5.21
N GLN A 109 6.77 3.69 -5.70
CA GLN A 109 8.00 4.13 -5.05
C GLN A 109 7.75 4.81 -3.71
N GLU A 110 6.73 5.68 -3.63
CA GLU A 110 6.35 6.37 -2.40
C GLU A 110 5.92 5.38 -1.30
N VAL A 111 5.05 4.41 -1.63
CA VAL A 111 4.61 3.37 -0.68
C VAL A 111 5.77 2.45 -0.29
N ALA A 112 6.56 2.00 -1.27
CA ALA A 112 7.72 1.15 -1.02
C ALA A 112 8.74 1.81 -0.08
N SER A 113 8.96 3.12 -0.22
CA SER A 113 9.85 3.89 0.65
C SER A 113 9.36 3.90 2.10
N ALA A 114 8.07 4.16 2.32
CA ALA A 114 7.49 4.17 3.67
C ALA A 114 7.59 2.79 4.35
N LEU A 115 7.34 1.71 3.61
CA LEU A 115 7.50 0.33 4.10
C LEU A 115 8.96 0.03 4.47
N ALA A 116 9.91 0.47 3.64
CA ALA A 116 11.34 0.27 3.89
C ALA A 116 11.81 1.04 5.13
N ASP A 117 11.34 2.28 5.30
CA ASP A 117 11.68 3.11 6.45
C ASP A 117 11.07 2.55 7.74
N HIS A 118 9.81 2.09 7.71
CA HIS A 118 9.19 1.40 8.85
C HIS A 118 9.94 0.11 9.22
N ARG A 119 10.30 -0.72 8.24
CA ARG A 119 11.05 -1.95 8.47
C ARG A 119 12.43 -1.67 9.09
N ALA A 120 13.12 -0.63 8.61
CA ALA A 120 14.40 -0.21 9.14
C ALA A 120 14.25 0.35 10.57
N PHE A 121 13.22 1.16 10.84
CA PHE A 121 12.93 1.70 12.17
C PHE A 121 12.64 0.60 13.19
N CYS A 122 11.88 -0.42 12.78
CA CYS A 122 11.50 -1.53 13.65
C CYS A 122 12.55 -2.64 13.73
N ALA A 123 13.71 -2.50 13.08
CA ALA A 123 14.70 -3.56 12.97
C ALA A 123 15.10 -4.13 14.35
N GLY A 124 15.09 -5.46 14.47
CA GLY A 124 15.34 -6.15 15.74
C GLY A 124 14.14 -6.27 16.68
N SER A 125 12.95 -5.81 16.27
CA SER A 125 11.69 -5.96 17.03
C SER A 125 10.68 -6.87 16.32
N VAL A 126 9.65 -7.30 17.05
CA VAL A 126 8.52 -8.06 16.49
C VAL A 126 7.77 -7.26 15.43
N ALA A 127 7.76 -5.92 15.50
CA ALA A 127 7.13 -5.06 14.52
C ALA A 127 7.80 -5.11 13.14
N ALA A 128 9.11 -5.44 13.06
CA ALA A 128 9.78 -5.64 11.76
C ALA A 128 9.24 -6.86 11.02
N ALA A 129 8.93 -7.94 11.74
CA ALA A 129 8.33 -9.13 11.16
C ALA A 129 6.87 -8.90 10.71
N ALA A 130 6.19 -7.94 11.34
CA ALA A 130 4.82 -7.54 11.02
C ALA A 130 4.73 -6.36 10.03
N THR A 131 5.81 -6.01 9.33
CA THR A 131 5.72 -4.97 8.27
C THR A 131 4.81 -5.48 7.14
N PRO A 132 3.80 -4.70 6.71
CA PRO A 132 2.89 -5.11 5.65
C PRO A 132 3.62 -5.41 4.34
N ALA A 133 3.09 -6.32 3.54
CA ALA A 133 3.60 -6.53 2.18
C ALA A 133 3.20 -5.37 1.26
N LEU A 134 4.04 -5.07 0.26
CA LEU A 134 3.66 -4.18 -0.84
C LEU A 134 2.82 -4.97 -1.86
N GLY A 135 1.61 -4.49 -2.14
CA GLY A 135 0.83 -4.89 -3.31
C GLY A 135 0.88 -3.82 -4.40
N ILE A 136 0.69 -4.21 -5.66
CA ILE A 136 0.79 -3.28 -6.79
C ILE A 136 -0.43 -3.44 -7.71
N ILE A 137 -1.13 -2.34 -7.97
CA ILE A 137 -2.07 -2.20 -9.08
C ILE A 137 -1.43 -1.23 -10.07
N ALA A 138 -0.87 -1.78 -11.14
CA ALA A 138 -0.07 -1.06 -12.13
C ALA A 138 -0.96 -0.27 -13.11
N SER A 139 -1.58 0.83 -12.65
CA SER A 139 -2.46 1.66 -13.46
C SER A 139 -1.73 2.74 -14.28
N GLY A 140 -0.44 2.99 -14.00
CA GLY A 140 0.39 4.02 -14.64
C GLY A 140 0.77 3.78 -16.10
N ARG A 141 1.69 4.63 -16.63
CA ARG A 141 2.13 4.62 -18.03
C ARG A 141 3.25 3.63 -18.33
N CYS A 142 4.33 3.66 -17.55
CA CYS A 142 5.51 2.83 -17.76
C CYS A 142 5.44 1.58 -16.88
N ASN A 143 5.24 1.74 -15.56
CA ASN A 143 5.09 0.65 -14.61
C ASN A 143 6.31 -0.29 -14.62
N ASP A 144 7.51 0.30 -14.69
CA ASP A 144 8.77 -0.41 -14.84
C ASP A 144 9.00 -1.41 -13.71
N LEU A 145 8.69 -1.01 -12.46
CA LEU A 145 8.83 -1.94 -11.31
C LEU A 145 7.85 -3.10 -11.42
N ALA A 146 6.59 -2.84 -11.76
CA ALA A 146 5.59 -3.89 -11.93
C ALA A 146 6.01 -4.87 -13.03
N HIS A 147 6.49 -4.37 -14.17
CA HIS A 147 7.00 -5.21 -15.24
C HIS A 147 8.21 -6.04 -14.83
N ALA A 148 9.17 -5.46 -14.10
CA ALA A 148 10.34 -6.17 -13.58
C ALA A 148 9.96 -7.29 -12.59
N LEU A 149 8.90 -7.08 -11.79
CA LEU A 149 8.37 -8.07 -10.85
C LEU A 149 7.44 -9.10 -11.51
N GLY A 150 7.25 -9.04 -12.82
CA GLY A 150 6.31 -9.92 -13.51
C GLY A 150 4.85 -9.65 -13.13
N VAL A 151 4.52 -8.45 -12.67
CA VAL A 151 3.13 -7.97 -12.56
C VAL A 151 2.71 -7.48 -13.93
N HIS A 152 2.12 -8.40 -14.70
CA HIS A 152 1.63 -8.17 -16.05
C HIS A 152 0.19 -8.67 -16.16
N GLY A 153 -0.52 -8.19 -17.19
CA GLY A 153 -1.87 -8.64 -17.51
C GLY A 153 -2.91 -7.54 -17.35
N ASP A 154 -4.16 -7.97 -17.17
CA ASP A 154 -5.32 -7.13 -16.95
C ASP A 154 -5.70 -7.06 -15.45
N VAL A 155 -6.78 -6.36 -15.17
CA VAL A 155 -7.29 -6.21 -13.79
C VAL A 155 -7.66 -7.55 -13.14
N GLU A 156 -8.15 -8.53 -13.92
CA GLU A 156 -8.53 -9.85 -13.38
C GLU A 156 -7.28 -10.60 -12.92
N SER A 157 -6.23 -10.62 -13.75
CA SER A 157 -4.94 -11.21 -13.35
C SER A 157 -4.30 -10.51 -12.13
N THR A 158 -4.56 -9.21 -11.95
CA THR A 158 -4.13 -8.45 -10.77
C THR A 158 -4.91 -8.88 -9.52
N ILE A 159 -6.23 -9.04 -9.62
CA ILE A 159 -7.09 -9.56 -8.56
C ILE A 159 -6.63 -10.96 -8.15
N ASP A 160 -6.44 -11.86 -9.11
CA ASP A 160 -5.98 -13.22 -8.88
C ASP A 160 -4.62 -13.25 -8.18
N ALA A 161 -3.68 -12.40 -8.60
CA ALA A 161 -2.36 -12.31 -7.97
C ALA A 161 -2.43 -11.84 -6.52
N LEU A 162 -3.25 -10.82 -6.23
CA LEU A 162 -3.44 -10.29 -4.88
C LEU A 162 -4.13 -11.31 -3.96
N LEU A 163 -5.16 -12.01 -4.46
CA LEU A 163 -5.88 -13.06 -3.73
C LEU A 163 -5.06 -14.35 -3.58
N ALA A 164 -4.13 -14.63 -4.50
CA ALA A 164 -3.19 -15.75 -4.33
C ALA A 164 -2.18 -15.49 -3.20
N GLY A 165 -1.96 -14.23 -2.81
CA GLY A 165 -1.11 -13.87 -1.67
C GLY A 165 0.36 -14.24 -1.83
N ARG A 166 0.85 -14.53 -3.04
CA ARG A 166 2.25 -14.90 -3.28
C ARG A 166 3.15 -13.70 -3.00
N ARG A 167 4.14 -13.89 -2.13
CA ARG A 167 5.09 -12.84 -1.71
C ARG A 167 6.50 -13.22 -2.13
N MET A 168 7.30 -12.20 -2.44
CA MET A 168 8.74 -12.32 -2.64
C MET A 168 9.45 -11.16 -1.95
N ALA A 169 10.72 -11.36 -1.61
CA ALA A 169 11.57 -10.27 -1.13
C ALA A 169 11.92 -9.35 -2.30
N LEU A 170 11.94 -8.05 -2.05
CA LEU A 170 12.38 -7.02 -2.99
C LEU A 170 13.50 -6.22 -2.33
N ASP A 171 14.67 -6.20 -2.98
CA ASP A 171 15.77 -5.34 -2.58
C ASP A 171 15.51 -3.91 -3.06
N LEU A 172 15.82 -2.94 -2.20
CA LEU A 172 15.72 -1.52 -2.50
C LEU A 172 17.10 -0.88 -2.38
N GLY A 173 17.45 -0.03 -3.34
CA GLY A 173 18.63 0.82 -3.22
C GLY A 173 18.36 2.00 -2.30
N ARG A 174 19.38 2.47 -1.58
CA ARG A 174 19.30 3.67 -0.73
C ARG A 174 20.49 4.58 -0.96
N VAL A 175 20.23 5.85 -1.30
CA VAL A 175 21.26 6.90 -1.49
C VAL A 175 20.82 8.14 -0.71
N ASN A 176 21.71 8.68 0.13
CA ASN A 176 21.44 9.87 0.97
C ASN A 176 20.12 9.78 1.76
N GLY A 177 19.84 8.60 2.32
CA GLY A 177 18.62 8.34 3.09
C GLY A 177 17.37 8.08 2.25
N ARG A 178 17.39 8.22 0.92
CA ARG A 178 16.23 8.01 0.05
C ARG A 178 16.29 6.64 -0.62
N CYS A 179 15.19 5.88 -0.55
CA CYS A 179 15.05 4.59 -1.23
C CYS A 179 14.75 4.75 -2.73
N PHE A 180 15.03 3.73 -3.53
CA PHE A 180 14.61 3.60 -4.92
C PHE A 180 14.38 2.12 -5.31
N CYS A 181 13.33 1.87 -6.10
CA CYS A 181 12.95 0.52 -6.53
C CYS A 181 13.61 0.08 -7.84
N THR A 182 13.96 1.00 -8.73
CA THR A 182 14.43 0.68 -10.09
C THR A 182 15.83 1.22 -10.38
N VAL A 183 15.97 2.52 -10.62
CA VAL A 183 17.23 3.16 -10.99
C VAL A 183 17.37 4.52 -10.31
N ALA A 184 18.60 4.84 -9.92
CA ALA A 184 19.00 6.18 -9.51
C ALA A 184 20.06 6.70 -10.50
N THR A 185 19.89 7.93 -10.98
CA THR A 185 20.86 8.61 -11.85
C THR A 185 21.34 9.91 -11.20
N MET A 186 22.58 10.30 -11.47
CA MET A 186 23.20 11.56 -11.05
C MET A 186 23.22 12.58 -12.19
#